data_AF-A0A497E908-F1
#
_entry.id   AF-A0A497E908-F1
#
_cell.length_a   1.000
_cell.length_b   1.000
_cell.length_c   1.000
_cell.angle_alpha   90.00
_cell.angle_beta   90.00
_cell.angle_gamma   90.00
#
_symmetry.space_group_name_H-M   'P 1'
#
loop_
_entity.id
_entity.type
_entity.pdbx_description
1 polymer ?
#
loop_
_entity_poly.entity_id
_entity_poly.type
_entity_poly.pdbx_seq_one_letter_code
_entity_poly.pdbx_strand_id
1 'polypeptide(L)'
;RWDVLFVGNMAYPPNVRAAQTLVQDILPRIKSRRPGVRVLIAGANPTAAVRRLASGAVEVSGWVDDVVDCYSGSRVFVAPMELGTGMQNKLLQAMAMGLPCVTTPLAAEALGPCDGVMRVASGPEDLAQCVVDLLERPEVGQQLGRKGRKMVESRFRWESTAQALEGALQQAVATGSRDDD
;
A
#
# COMPACT_ATOMS: atom_id res chain seq x y z
N ARG A 1 4.57 -1.87 -18.05
CA ARG A 1 4.99 -2.50 -16.78
C ARG A 1 5.79 -1.50 -15.96
N TRP A 2 5.42 -1.27 -14.72
CA TRP A 2 6.08 -0.33 -13.82
C TRP A 2 6.93 -1.11 -12.80
N ASP A 3 8.01 -0.50 -12.34
CA ASP A 3 8.83 -1.12 -11.30
C ASP A 3 8.23 -0.83 -9.93
N VAL A 4 7.72 0.38 -9.74
CA VAL A 4 7.19 0.86 -8.46
C VAL A 4 5.77 1.38 -8.65
N LEU A 5 4.89 1.03 -7.73
CA LEU A 5 3.49 1.46 -7.70
C LEU A 5 3.14 2.13 -6.37
N PHE A 6 2.39 3.22 -6.44
CA PHE A 6 1.60 3.74 -5.34
C PHE A 6 0.17 4.02 -5.79
N VAL A 7 -0.81 3.64 -4.98
CA VAL A 7 -2.25 3.78 -5.29
C VAL A 7 -2.95 4.56 -4.19
N GLY A 8 -3.84 5.49 -4.57
CA GLY A 8 -4.75 6.15 -3.62
C GLY A 8 -5.60 7.25 -4.23
N ASN A 9 -6.56 7.76 -3.46
CA ASN A 9 -7.24 9.01 -3.80
C ASN A 9 -6.28 10.18 -3.60
N MET A 10 -5.87 10.82 -4.69
CA MET A 10 -4.83 11.86 -4.74
C MET A 10 -5.35 13.26 -4.41
N ALA A 11 -6.58 13.38 -3.91
CA ALA A 11 -7.10 14.54 -3.20
C ALA A 11 -6.97 14.41 -1.67
N TYR A 12 -6.73 13.20 -1.16
CA TYR A 12 -6.56 12.98 0.27
C TYR A 12 -5.15 13.38 0.72
N PRO A 13 -4.99 14.34 1.67
CA PRO A 13 -3.68 14.92 1.99
C PRO A 13 -2.59 13.90 2.35
N PRO A 14 -2.86 12.83 3.14
CA PRO A 14 -1.87 11.78 3.38
C PRO A 14 -1.38 11.06 2.11
N ASN A 15 -2.24 10.84 1.12
CA ASN A 15 -1.82 10.23 -0.15
C ASN A 15 -1.00 11.21 -1.00
N VAL A 16 -1.37 12.49 -1.00
CA VAL A 16 -0.58 13.55 -1.66
C VAL A 16 0.83 13.59 -1.08
N ARG A 17 0.93 13.59 0.25
CA ARG A 17 2.23 13.58 0.95
C ARG A 17 3.04 12.34 0.60
N ALA A 18 2.44 11.15 0.66
CA ALA A 18 3.11 9.91 0.32
C ALA A 18 3.60 9.87 -1.14
N ALA A 19 2.81 10.37 -2.09
CA ALA A 19 3.22 10.48 -3.49
C ALA A 19 4.39 11.46 -3.66
N GLN A 20 4.38 12.60 -2.96
CA GLN A 20 5.50 13.55 -2.95
C GLN A 20 6.75 12.91 -2.35
N THR A 21 6.67 12.29 -1.17
CA THR A 21 7.81 11.60 -0.54
C THR A 21 8.37 10.51 -1.47
N LEU A 22 7.51 9.73 -2.12
CA LEU A 22 7.95 8.69 -3.07
C LEU A 22 8.75 9.29 -4.23
N VAL A 23 8.27 10.37 -4.84
CA VAL A 23 8.87 10.93 -6.07
C VAL A 23 10.04 11.86 -5.79
N GLN A 24 9.95 12.67 -4.73
CA GLN A 24 10.91 13.72 -4.44
C GLN A 24 12.06 13.22 -3.56
N ASP A 25 11.78 12.28 -2.64
CA ASP A 25 12.77 11.83 -1.68
C ASP A 25 13.26 10.41 -2.00
N ILE A 26 12.37 9.46 -2.28
CA ILE A 26 12.76 8.05 -2.44
C ILE A 26 13.27 7.75 -3.86
N LEU A 27 12.57 8.22 -4.89
CA LEU A 27 12.88 7.92 -6.28
C LEU A 27 14.30 8.36 -6.71
N PRO A 28 14.84 9.53 -6.34
CA PRO A 28 16.21 9.89 -6.70
C PRO A 28 17.25 8.88 -6.18
N ARG A 29 17.02 8.32 -4.98
CA ARG A 29 17.88 7.30 -4.36
C ARG A 29 17.74 5.93 -5.02
N ILE A 30 16.55 5.60 -5.51
CA ILE A 30 16.37 4.41 -6.35
C ILE A 30 17.11 4.62 -7.69
N LYS A 31 16.95 5.79 -8.32
CA LYS A 31 17.54 6.11 -9.62
C LYS A 31 19.06 6.13 -9.63
N SER A 32 19.72 6.47 -8.52
CA SER A 32 21.19 6.42 -8.42
C SER A 32 21.73 4.99 -8.61
N ARG A 33 20.94 3.97 -8.27
CA ARG A 33 21.27 2.54 -8.46
C ARG A 33 20.59 1.92 -9.66
N ARG A 34 19.37 2.37 -10.00
CA ARG A 34 18.56 1.86 -11.11
C ARG A 34 18.01 3.03 -11.96
N PRO A 35 18.82 3.60 -12.88
CA PRO A 35 18.44 4.80 -13.63
C PRO A 35 17.16 4.66 -14.47
N GLY A 36 16.86 3.44 -14.94
CA GLY A 36 15.69 3.13 -15.78
C GLY A 36 14.40 2.78 -15.03
N VAL A 37 14.36 2.96 -13.71
CA VAL A 37 13.17 2.63 -12.91
C VAL A 37 11.96 3.48 -13.36
N ARG A 38 10.79 2.83 -13.48
CA ARG A 38 9.52 3.52 -13.79
C ARG A 38 8.55 3.45 -12.62
N VAL A 39 7.94 4.57 -12.27
CA VAL A 39 6.98 4.70 -11.17
C VAL A 39 5.59 4.99 -11.73
N LEU A 40 4.57 4.31 -11.20
CA LEU A 40 3.17 4.66 -11.39
C LEU A 40 2.59 5.21 -10.08
N ILE A 41 2.02 6.41 -10.17
CA ILE A 41 1.15 7.00 -9.16
C ILE A 41 -0.28 6.90 -9.69
N ALA A 42 -1.03 5.91 -9.22
CA ALA A 42 -2.38 5.63 -9.70
C ALA A 42 -3.47 6.07 -8.71
N GLY A 43 -4.59 6.53 -9.27
CA GLY A 43 -5.82 6.78 -8.52
C GLY A 43 -6.43 8.16 -8.71
N ALA A 44 -7.68 8.26 -8.28
CA ALA A 44 -8.58 9.36 -8.58
C ALA A 44 -8.10 10.73 -8.06
N ASN A 45 -8.60 11.79 -8.68
CA ASN A 45 -8.52 13.17 -8.21
C ASN A 45 -7.09 13.71 -7.93
N PRO A 46 -6.10 13.54 -8.84
CA PRO A 46 -4.77 14.08 -8.60
C PRO A 46 -4.82 15.60 -8.47
N THR A 47 -4.39 16.11 -7.31
CA THR A 47 -4.22 17.56 -7.12
C THR A 47 -3.19 18.12 -8.11
N ALA A 48 -3.17 19.44 -8.28
CA ALA A 48 -2.15 20.09 -9.10
C ALA A 48 -0.72 19.75 -8.62
N ALA A 49 -0.54 19.58 -7.30
CA ALA A 49 0.74 19.15 -6.73
C ALA A 49 1.14 17.75 -7.18
N VAL A 50 0.22 16.79 -7.18
CA VAL A 50 0.49 15.40 -7.63
C VAL A 50 0.71 15.35 -9.14
N ARG A 51 -0.07 16.09 -9.94
CA ARG A 51 0.13 16.14 -11.40
C ARG A 51 1.53 16.65 -11.79
N ARG A 52 2.09 17.60 -11.02
CA ARG A 52 3.45 18.11 -11.23
C ARG A 52 4.56 17.09 -10.93
N LEU A 53 4.24 15.95 -10.30
CA LEU A 53 5.20 14.87 -10.08
C LEU A 53 5.48 14.06 -11.37
N ALA A 54 4.63 14.18 -12.39
CA ALA A 54 4.81 13.49 -13.66
C ALA A 54 6.14 13.88 -14.33
N SER A 55 6.85 12.89 -14.87
CA SER A 55 8.14 13.07 -15.55
C SER A 55 8.42 11.87 -16.45
N GLY A 56 9.56 11.84 -17.15
CA GLY A 56 9.95 10.68 -17.96
C GLY A 56 10.07 9.36 -17.17
N ALA A 57 10.21 9.43 -15.84
CA ALA A 57 10.27 8.24 -14.96
C ALA A 57 8.99 8.03 -14.13
N VAL A 58 8.05 8.98 -14.13
CA VAL A 58 6.88 8.99 -13.25
C VAL A 58 5.62 9.23 -14.06
N GLU A 59 4.74 8.24 -14.05
CA GLU A 59 3.40 8.33 -14.62
C GLU A 59 2.40 8.64 -13.52
N VAL A 60 1.52 9.62 -13.76
CA VAL A 60 0.39 9.94 -12.88
C VAL A 60 -0.88 9.68 -13.68
N SER A 61 -1.54 8.55 -13.44
CA SER A 61 -2.64 8.10 -14.31
C SER A 61 -3.93 8.89 -14.11
N GLY A 62 -4.20 9.33 -12.88
CA GLY A 62 -5.55 9.74 -12.49
C GLY A 62 -6.48 8.53 -12.31
N TRP A 63 -7.75 8.69 -12.65
CA TRP A 63 -8.73 7.59 -12.59
C TRP A 63 -8.29 6.43 -13.50
N VAL A 64 -8.47 5.21 -13.01
CA VAL A 64 -8.21 3.96 -13.75
C VAL A 64 -9.46 3.10 -13.64
N ASP A 65 -9.88 2.50 -14.75
CA ASP A 65 -11.10 1.68 -14.79
C ASP A 65 -10.92 0.38 -14.02
N ASP A 66 -9.74 -0.23 -14.11
CA ASP A 66 -9.37 -1.37 -13.30
C ASP A 66 -8.03 -1.14 -12.59
N VAL A 67 -8.10 -1.04 -11.26
CA VAL A 67 -6.90 -0.89 -10.42
C VAL A 67 -6.05 -2.17 -10.38
N VAL A 68 -6.64 -3.33 -10.68
CA VAL A 68 -5.96 -4.63 -10.74
C VAL A 68 -4.84 -4.61 -11.78
N ASP A 69 -5.03 -3.91 -12.91
CA ASP A 69 -4.02 -3.74 -13.95
C ASP A 69 -2.81 -2.95 -13.44
N CYS A 70 -3.03 -1.97 -12.57
CA CYS A 70 -1.94 -1.23 -11.94
C CYS A 70 -1.10 -2.17 -11.05
N TYR A 71 -1.76 -2.98 -10.21
CA TYR A 71 -1.10 -3.93 -9.31
C TYR A 71 -0.36 -5.03 -10.08
N SER A 72 -1.04 -5.69 -11.01
CA SER A 72 -0.50 -6.81 -11.79
C SER A 72 0.60 -6.37 -12.77
N GLY A 73 0.53 -5.12 -13.25
CA GLY A 73 1.51 -4.50 -14.14
C GLY A 73 2.76 -3.98 -13.43
N SER A 74 2.84 -4.11 -12.10
CA SER A 74 3.89 -3.53 -11.25
C SER A 74 4.74 -4.59 -10.55
N ARG A 75 5.94 -4.21 -10.09
CA ARG A 75 6.90 -5.15 -9.45
C ARG A 75 6.99 -5.00 -7.94
N VAL A 76 6.87 -3.78 -7.42
CA VAL A 76 6.89 -3.47 -5.98
C VAL A 76 5.83 -2.42 -5.67
N PHE A 77 5.08 -2.62 -4.60
CA PHE A 77 4.19 -1.60 -4.06
C PHE A 77 4.90 -0.81 -2.95
N VAL A 78 4.83 0.52 -3.00
CA VAL A 78 5.49 1.38 -2.01
C VAL A 78 4.47 2.34 -1.42
N ALA A 79 4.25 2.26 -0.11
CA ALA A 79 3.36 3.15 0.62
C ALA A 79 4.15 3.88 1.73
N PRO A 80 4.83 5.00 1.43
CA PRO A 80 5.64 5.73 2.39
C PRO A 80 4.76 6.68 3.23
N MET A 81 3.80 6.12 3.96
CA MET A 81 2.82 6.92 4.69
C MET A 81 3.46 7.51 5.96
N GLU A 82 3.49 8.84 6.05
CA GLU A 82 3.94 9.57 7.25
C GLU A 82 2.76 10.10 8.07
N LEU A 83 1.56 10.09 7.48
CA LEU A 83 0.33 10.63 8.02
C LEU A 83 -0.84 9.73 7.60
N GLY A 84 -1.97 9.90 8.29
CA GLY A 84 -3.20 9.16 8.02
C GLY A 84 -3.43 8.04 9.02
N THR A 85 -4.66 7.95 9.49
CA THR A 85 -5.13 6.92 10.42
C THR A 85 -6.03 5.93 9.69
N GLY A 86 -6.19 4.74 10.26
CA GLY A 86 -7.09 3.72 9.75
C GLY A 86 -6.44 2.72 8.79
N MET A 87 -7.30 1.82 8.29
CA MET A 87 -6.86 0.64 7.58
C MET A 87 -6.20 0.99 6.24
N GLN A 88 -4.99 0.49 6.01
CA GLN A 88 -4.28 0.70 4.75
C GLN A 88 -4.75 -0.32 3.69
N ASN A 89 -5.99 -0.18 3.22
CA ASN A 89 -6.58 -1.10 2.24
C ASN A 89 -5.73 -1.27 0.97
N LYS A 90 -5.06 -0.20 0.52
CA LYS A 90 -4.13 -0.21 -0.62
C LYS A 90 -2.95 -1.20 -0.43
N LEU A 91 -2.47 -1.37 0.82
CA LEU A 91 -1.44 -2.35 1.16
C LEU A 91 -2.03 -3.76 1.16
N LEU A 92 -3.21 -3.95 1.75
CA LEU A 92 -3.90 -5.26 1.74
C LEU A 92 -4.21 -5.73 0.32
N GLN A 93 -4.64 -4.82 -0.57
CA GLN A 93 -4.86 -5.10 -1.99
C GLN A 93 -3.57 -5.51 -2.70
N ALA A 94 -2.47 -4.77 -2.50
CA ALA A 94 -1.15 -5.13 -3.05
C ALA A 94 -0.72 -6.52 -2.58
N MET A 95 -0.86 -6.80 -1.28
CA MET A 95 -0.52 -8.10 -0.68
C MET A 95 -1.41 -9.21 -1.22
N ALA A 96 -2.72 -9.00 -1.37
CA ALA A 96 -3.65 -9.97 -1.97
C ALA A 96 -3.26 -10.32 -3.40
N MET A 97 -2.76 -9.33 -4.16
CA MET A 97 -2.23 -9.53 -5.52
C MET A 97 -0.84 -10.20 -5.54
N GLY A 98 -0.26 -10.52 -4.38
CA GLY A 98 1.06 -11.14 -4.28
C GLY A 98 2.21 -10.20 -4.62
N LEU A 99 1.97 -8.88 -4.58
CA LEU A 99 2.98 -7.87 -4.85
C LEU A 99 3.81 -7.64 -3.56
N PRO A 100 5.16 -7.66 -3.61
CA PRO A 100 5.95 -7.31 -2.46
C PRO A 100 5.75 -5.84 -2.09
N CYS A 101 5.52 -5.59 -0.80
CA CYS A 101 5.24 -4.26 -0.26
C CYS A 101 6.44 -3.70 0.52
N VAL A 102 6.69 -2.41 0.33
CA VAL A 102 7.60 -1.60 1.14
C VAL A 102 6.79 -0.46 1.77
N THR A 103 6.89 -0.28 3.08
CA THR A 103 6.10 0.73 3.80
C THR A 103 6.79 1.23 5.06
N THR A 104 6.17 2.20 5.73
CA THR A 104 6.64 2.79 6.98
C THR A 104 6.09 2.03 8.19
N PRO A 105 6.70 2.17 9.39
CA PRO A 105 6.14 1.61 10.61
C PRO A 105 4.69 2.03 10.86
N LEU A 106 4.36 3.30 10.62
CA LEU A 106 3.00 3.83 10.79
C LEU A 106 1.97 3.08 9.94
N ALA A 107 2.27 2.85 8.66
CA ALA A 107 1.35 2.13 7.79
C ALA A 107 1.31 0.62 8.08
N ALA A 108 2.41 0.02 8.53
CA ALA A 108 2.45 -1.38 8.94
C ALA A 108 1.65 -1.63 10.22
N GLU A 109 1.71 -0.72 11.19
CA GLU A 109 0.99 -0.82 12.46
C GLU A 109 -0.53 -0.96 12.25
N ALA A 110 -1.08 -0.26 11.26
CA ALA A 110 -2.50 -0.35 10.92
C ALA A 110 -2.95 -1.78 10.55
N LEU A 111 -2.04 -2.66 10.11
CA LEU A 111 -2.32 -4.06 9.75
C LEU A 111 -2.11 -5.03 10.92
N GLY A 112 -1.68 -4.55 12.09
CA GLY A 112 -1.29 -5.39 13.22
C GLY A 112 -0.01 -6.19 12.93
N PRO A 113 0.21 -7.33 13.62
CA PRO A 113 1.46 -8.11 13.48
C PRO A 113 1.72 -8.56 12.04
N CYS A 114 2.82 -8.10 11.42
CA CYS A 114 3.13 -8.30 10.00
C CYS A 114 4.56 -8.80 9.77
N ASP A 115 5.05 -9.67 10.64
CA ASP A 115 6.44 -10.13 10.58
C ASP A 115 6.73 -10.91 9.30
N GLY A 116 7.74 -10.43 8.55
CA GLY A 116 8.27 -11.11 7.37
C GLY A 116 7.33 -11.20 6.17
N VAL A 117 6.22 -10.44 6.15
CA VAL A 117 5.27 -10.38 5.02
C VAL A 117 5.42 -9.12 4.15
N MET A 118 6.15 -8.12 4.64
CA MET A 118 6.49 -6.89 3.91
C MET A 118 7.87 -6.36 4.35
N ARG A 119 8.39 -5.33 3.68
CA ARG A 119 9.53 -4.54 4.18
C ARG A 119 9.02 -3.30 4.89
N VAL A 120 9.47 -3.10 6.11
CA VAL A 120 9.15 -1.93 6.93
C VAL A 120 10.44 -1.18 7.18
N ALA A 121 10.49 0.09 6.81
CA ALA A 121 11.68 0.92 6.96
C ALA A 121 11.29 2.37 7.29
N SER A 122 12.19 3.08 7.96
CA SER A 122 11.98 4.46 8.38
C SER A 122 12.84 5.40 7.55
N GLY A 123 12.19 6.34 6.88
CA GLY A 123 12.87 7.39 6.12
C GLY A 123 13.26 6.99 4.68
N PRO A 124 13.60 7.98 3.85
CA PRO A 124 13.70 7.77 2.40
C PRO A 124 14.83 6.84 1.95
N GLU A 125 15.95 6.83 2.67
CA GLU A 125 17.13 6.02 2.32
C GLU A 125 16.85 4.53 2.48
N ASP A 126 16.35 4.13 3.64
CA ASP A 126 16.06 2.73 3.96
C ASP A 126 14.90 2.19 3.11
N LEU A 127 13.89 3.04 2.85
CA LEU A 127 12.81 2.70 1.92
C LEU A 127 13.35 2.47 0.51
N ALA A 128 14.23 3.35 0.01
CA ALA A 128 14.86 3.18 -1.30
C ALA A 128 15.74 1.91 -1.36
N GLN A 129 16.46 1.58 -0.29
CA GLN A 129 17.22 0.33 -0.20
C GLN A 129 16.31 -0.89 -0.30
N CYS A 130 15.22 -0.93 0.46
CA CYS A 130 14.25 -2.02 0.39
C CYS A 130 13.68 -2.20 -1.03
N VAL A 131 13.37 -1.11 -1.72
CA VAL A 131 12.85 -1.16 -3.09
C VAL A 131 13.91 -1.70 -4.06
N VAL A 132 15.13 -1.19 -4.00
CA VAL A 132 16.22 -1.63 -4.88
C VAL A 132 16.51 -3.12 -4.68
N ASP A 133 16.60 -3.55 -3.42
CA ASP A 133 16.79 -4.95 -3.04
C ASP A 133 15.75 -5.88 -3.67
N LEU A 134 14.47 -5.49 -3.63
CA LEU A 134 13.36 -6.26 -4.18
C LEU A 134 13.35 -6.26 -5.72
N LEU A 135 13.78 -5.16 -6.35
CA LEU A 135 13.89 -5.08 -7.81
C LEU A 135 15.08 -5.88 -8.35
N GLU A 136 16.14 -6.04 -7.57
CA GLU A 136 17.35 -6.80 -7.92
C GLU A 136 17.22 -8.30 -7.59
N ARG A 137 16.39 -8.65 -6.60
CA ARG A 137 16.14 -10.04 -6.17
C ARG A 137 14.65 -10.41 -6.31
N PRO A 138 14.16 -10.65 -7.54
CA PRO A 138 12.75 -10.94 -7.79
C PRO A 138 12.23 -12.16 -7.01
N GLU A 139 13.07 -13.16 -6.75
CA GLU A 139 12.75 -14.35 -5.97
C GLU A 139 12.42 -14.01 -4.51
N VAL A 140 13.15 -13.07 -3.90
CA VAL A 140 12.87 -12.57 -2.56
C VAL A 140 11.54 -11.80 -2.57
N GLY A 141 11.32 -10.97 -3.60
CA GLY A 141 10.05 -10.26 -3.78
C GLY A 141 8.85 -11.20 -3.94
N GLN A 142 8.98 -12.25 -4.76
CA GLN A 142 7.92 -13.25 -4.94
C GLN A 142 7.64 -14.04 -3.67
N GLN A 143 8.66 -14.36 -2.88
CA GLN A 143 8.46 -15.03 -1.59
C GLN A 143 7.73 -14.11 -0.60
N LEU A 144 8.14 -12.84 -0.54
CA LEU A 144 7.52 -11.84 0.31
C LEU A 144 6.05 -11.62 -0.08
N GLY A 145 5.77 -11.45 -1.38
CA GLY A 145 4.42 -11.32 -1.92
C GLY A 145 3.53 -12.53 -1.61
N ARG A 146 4.05 -13.76 -1.75
CA ARG A 146 3.33 -14.98 -1.36
C ARG A 146 2.98 -15.02 0.12
N LYS A 147 3.91 -14.63 1.00
CA LYS A 147 3.66 -14.53 2.45
C LYS A 147 2.61 -13.46 2.75
N GLY A 148 2.70 -12.30 2.10
CA GLY A 148 1.71 -11.22 2.21
C GLY A 148 0.31 -11.66 1.80
N ARG A 149 0.18 -12.30 0.64
CA ARG A 149 -1.08 -12.85 0.16
C ARG A 149 -1.70 -13.84 1.14
N LYS A 150 -0.90 -14.79 1.63
CA LYS A 150 -1.36 -15.79 2.61
C LYS A 150 -1.87 -15.14 3.90
N MET A 151 -1.22 -14.06 4.36
CA MET A 151 -1.67 -13.32 5.53
C MET A 151 -3.02 -12.62 5.28
N VAL A 152 -3.20 -12.00 4.12
CA VAL A 152 -4.48 -11.35 3.77
C VAL A 152 -5.61 -12.39 3.69
N GLU A 153 -5.35 -13.50 2.99
CA GLU A 153 -6.30 -14.60 2.84
C GLU A 153 -6.67 -15.29 4.16
N SER A 154 -5.85 -15.18 5.21
CA SER A 154 -6.15 -15.78 6.51
C SER A 154 -6.81 -14.83 7.52
N ARG A 155 -6.50 -13.53 7.47
CA ARG A 155 -6.92 -12.56 8.50
C ARG A 155 -7.98 -11.56 8.05
N PHE A 156 -8.12 -11.32 6.76
CA PHE A 156 -8.95 -10.25 6.22
C PHE A 156 -10.04 -10.78 5.28
N ARG A 157 -10.54 -11.99 5.55
CA ARG A 157 -11.68 -12.56 4.82
C ARG A 157 -12.95 -11.84 5.22
N TRP A 158 -13.73 -11.43 4.23
CA TRP A 158 -15.00 -10.73 4.44
C TRP A 158 -15.94 -11.53 5.33
N GLU A 159 -15.99 -12.86 5.16
CA GLU A 159 -16.83 -13.75 5.96
C GLU A 159 -16.47 -13.68 7.45
N SER A 160 -15.18 -13.58 7.79
CA SER A 160 -14.73 -13.46 9.18
C SER A 160 -15.00 -12.08 9.79
N THR A 161 -14.90 -11.01 8.99
CA THR A 161 -15.22 -9.65 9.43
C THR A 161 -16.73 -9.45 9.59
N ALA A 162 -17.53 -10.00 8.68
CA ALA A 162 -18.99 -9.96 8.74
C ALA A 162 -19.52 -10.74 9.96
N GLN A 163 -19.01 -11.95 10.22
CA GLN A 163 -19.39 -12.74 11.40
C GLN A 163 -19.05 -12.03 12.73
N ALA A 164 -17.90 -11.37 12.82
CA ALA A 164 -17.53 -10.62 14.02
C ALA A 164 -18.45 -9.39 14.23
N LEU A 165 -18.82 -8.70 13.15
CA LEU A 165 -19.76 -7.58 13.20
C LEU A 165 -21.16 -8.06 13.58
N GLU A 166 -21.65 -9.14 12.97
CA GLU A 166 -22.94 -9.77 13.31
C GLU A 166 -22.98 -10.17 14.79
N GLY A 167 -21.92 -10.80 15.29
CA GLY A 167 -21.81 -11.16 16.71
C GLY A 167 -21.85 -9.94 17.64
N ALA A 168 -21.15 -8.86 17.29
CA ALA A 168 -21.16 -7.62 18.07
C ALA A 168 -22.54 -6.94 18.06
N LEU A 169 -23.22 -6.92 16.90
CA LEU A 169 -24.58 -6.39 16.78
C LEU A 169 -25.59 -7.22 17.57
N GLN A 170 -25.49 -8.55 17.53
CA GLN A 170 -26.34 -9.46 18.31
C GLN A 170 -26.14 -9.25 19.82
N GLN A 171 -24.91 -9.07 20.28
CA GLN A 171 -24.63 -8.76 21.69
C GLN A 171 -25.19 -7.38 22.10
N ALA A 172 -25.05 -6.37 21.26
CA ALA A 172 -25.59 -5.04 21.54
C ALA A 172 -27.13 -5.06 21.63
N VAL A 173 -27.79 -5.77 20.73
CA VAL A 173 -29.26 -5.97 20.77
C VAL A 173 -29.68 -6.75 22.02
N ALA A 174 -28.97 -7.82 22.38
CA ALA A 174 -29.29 -8.62 23.57
C ALA A 174 -29.08 -7.87 24.90
N THR A 175 -28.19 -6.88 24.94
CA THR A 175 -27.89 -6.10 26.15
C THR A 175 -28.85 -4.93 26.31
N GLY A 176 -29.35 -4.35 25.21
CA GLY A 176 -30.33 -3.25 25.23
C GLY A 176 -31.78 -3.66 25.53
N SER A 177 -32.09 -4.95 25.60
CA SER A 177 -33.44 -5.46 25.95
C SER A 177 -33.63 -5.76 27.44
N ARG A 178 -32.73 -5.32 28.32
CA ARG A 178 -32.77 -5.60 29.77
C ARG A 178 -33.08 -4.40 30.67
N ASP A 179 -33.26 -3.20 30.10
CA ASP A 179 -33.45 -1.96 30.87
C ASP A 179 -34.88 -1.37 30.80
N ASP A 180 -35.85 -2.08 30.23
CA ASP A 180 -37.26 -1.64 30.10
C ASP A 180 -38.26 -2.61 30.81
N ASP A 181 -38.00 -2.99 32.07
CA ASP A 181 -38.98 -3.66 32.96
C ASP A 181 -39.06 -2.98 34.34
#